data_AF-A0A6P5R2X2-F1
#
_entry.id   AF-A0A6P5R2X2-F1
#
_cell.length_a   1.000
_cell.length_b   1.000
_cell.length_c   1.000
_cell.angle_alpha   90.00
_cell.angle_beta   90.00
_cell.angle_gamma   90.00
#
_symmetry.space_group_name_H-M   'P 1'
#
loop_
_entity.id
_entity.type
_entity.pdbx_description
1 polymer ?
#
loop_
_entity_poly.entity_id
_entity_poly.type
_entity_poly.pdbx_seq_one_letter_code
_entity_poly.pdbx_strand_id
1 'polypeptide(L)'
;MAQASGMDPLVDIEDERPKWDNKLQYLLSCIGFAVGLGNIWRFPYLCQTHGGGAFLIPYFIALVFEGIPLFYIELAIGQRLRRGSIGVWKTISPYLGGVGLGCFSVSFLVSLYYNTVLLWVLWYFLNSFQHPLPWSTCPLDLNRTGFVQECQTSGTVSYFWYRQTLNITSDISNTGTIQWKLFLCLVACWSTVYLCVIRGIESTGKAIYFTALFPYLVLTIFLIRGLTLPGATEGLTYLFTPNMKSLQNPRVWLDAATQIFFSLSLAFGGHIAFASYNPPRNNCEKDAVIIALVNSMTSLYASITIFSIMGFKASNDYGRCLDRNILSLIDEFDLPELSISRDEYPSVLRYLNATQAARVARLPLKTCHLEDFLDKPIWKQISGAHVLGEGCARLTSRVCEAPVLLGVTCFACFLSAICFTLQSGNYWLEIFDSFAASLNLIIFAFMEVIGVIHIYGMRRNIFPQERRSSTQAGCRSPVCSCPSCPHCGSLELLWLSYCPSTNRGGRLRIWKVV
;
A
#
# COMPACT_ATOMS: atom_id res chain seq x y z
N MET A 1 32.56 26.20 -64.97
CA MET A 1 32.75 25.83 -63.55
C MET A 1 31.74 26.57 -62.71
N ALA A 2 30.67 25.89 -62.30
CA ALA A 2 29.85 26.19 -61.12
C ALA A 2 28.73 25.13 -61.06
N GLN A 3 29.01 24.02 -60.37
CA GLN A 3 27.97 23.09 -59.92
C GLN A 3 27.34 23.69 -58.65
N ALA A 4 26.03 23.88 -58.66
CA ALA A 4 25.24 24.07 -57.46
C ALA A 4 25.14 22.73 -56.75
N SER A 5 25.88 22.56 -55.64
CA SER A 5 25.73 21.43 -54.73
C SER A 5 24.52 21.67 -53.85
N GLY A 6 23.59 20.72 -53.89
CA GLY A 6 22.31 20.75 -53.20
C GLY A 6 22.45 20.87 -51.68
N MET A 7 21.46 21.55 -51.12
CA MET A 7 21.20 21.62 -49.69
C MET A 7 20.72 20.24 -49.23
N ASP A 8 21.48 19.60 -48.35
CA ASP A 8 21.06 18.36 -47.68
C ASP A 8 19.72 18.59 -46.97
N PRO A 9 18.74 17.67 -47.10
CA PRO A 9 17.54 17.74 -46.28
C PRO A 9 17.96 17.54 -44.82
N LEU A 10 17.62 18.52 -43.97
CA LEU A 10 17.63 18.37 -42.52
C LEU A 10 16.86 17.10 -42.18
N VAL A 11 17.58 16.03 -41.87
CA VAL A 11 17.03 14.86 -41.19
C VAL A 11 16.54 15.40 -39.86
N ASP A 12 15.21 15.50 -39.71
CA ASP A 12 14.59 15.67 -38.40
C ASP A 12 15.17 14.56 -37.51
N ILE A 13 16.04 14.93 -36.57
CA ILE A 13 16.40 14.09 -35.45
C ILE A 13 15.12 14.02 -34.60
N GLU A 14 14.16 13.19 -35.02
CA GLU A 14 13.15 12.71 -34.10
C GLU A 14 13.92 11.95 -33.03
N ASP A 15 14.14 12.59 -31.88
CA ASP A 15 14.62 11.93 -30.66
C ASP A 15 13.72 10.70 -30.43
N GLU A 16 14.18 9.52 -30.85
CA GLU A 16 13.44 8.28 -30.68
C GLU A 16 13.30 8.04 -29.18
N ARG A 17 12.10 8.32 -28.67
CA ARG A 17 11.77 8.07 -27.27
C ARG A 17 12.09 6.60 -26.95
N PRO A 18 12.75 6.32 -25.82
CA PRO A 18 13.17 4.96 -25.50
C PRO A 18 11.94 4.03 -25.43
N LYS A 19 12.09 2.80 -25.92
CA LYS A 19 11.02 1.81 -26.01
C LYS A 19 11.28 0.69 -25.01
N TRP A 20 10.22 -0.03 -24.62
CA TRP A 20 10.37 -1.26 -23.85
C TRP A 20 11.06 -2.33 -24.70
N ASP A 21 11.98 -3.10 -24.12
CA ASP A 21 12.65 -4.19 -24.83
C ASP A 21 11.64 -5.27 -25.23
N ASN A 22 10.75 -5.62 -24.29
CA ASN A 22 9.76 -6.68 -24.45
C ASN A 22 8.42 -6.32 -23.79
N LYS A 23 7.34 -6.93 -24.29
CA LYS A 23 6.00 -6.76 -23.71
C LYS A 23 5.91 -7.20 -22.25
N LEU A 24 6.62 -8.26 -21.89
CA LEU A 24 6.69 -8.76 -20.52
C LEU A 24 7.32 -7.73 -19.56
N GLN A 25 8.36 -7.03 -20.00
CA GLN A 25 9.02 -5.98 -19.22
C GLN A 25 8.04 -4.86 -18.90
N TYR A 26 7.26 -4.40 -19.89
CA TYR A 26 6.20 -3.42 -19.69
C TYR A 26 5.14 -3.89 -18.67
N LEU A 27 4.64 -5.12 -18.84
CA LEU A 27 3.62 -5.68 -17.94
C LEU A 27 4.15 -5.84 -16.51
N LEU A 28 5.37 -6.36 -16.34
CA LEU A 28 6.01 -6.49 -15.04
C LEU A 28 6.29 -5.13 -14.39
N SER A 29 6.63 -4.10 -15.17
CA SER A 29 6.77 -2.73 -14.64
C SER A 29 5.45 -2.18 -14.11
N CYS A 30 4.35 -2.36 -14.85
CA CYS A 30 3.04 -1.91 -14.40
C CYS A 30 2.54 -2.72 -13.19
N ILE A 31 2.76 -4.05 -13.18
CA ILE A 31 2.43 -4.91 -12.04
C ILE A 31 3.29 -4.55 -10.83
N GLY A 32 4.60 -4.33 -10.99
CA GLY A 32 5.50 -3.95 -9.90
C GLY A 32 5.21 -2.56 -9.32
N PHE A 33 4.62 -1.66 -10.11
CA PHE A 33 4.16 -0.35 -9.64
C PHE A 33 2.77 -0.39 -8.99
N ALA A 34 1.90 -1.31 -9.40
CA ALA A 34 0.60 -1.54 -8.75
C ALA A 34 0.78 -2.32 -7.43
N VAL A 35 1.49 -3.46 -7.49
CA VAL A 35 1.71 -4.32 -6.34
C VAL A 35 2.80 -3.72 -5.44
N GLY A 36 2.38 -3.24 -4.27
CA GLY A 36 3.29 -2.69 -3.28
C GLY A 36 3.12 -3.31 -1.90
N LEU A 37 3.79 -2.71 -0.91
CA LEU A 37 3.60 -3.07 0.50
C LEU A 37 2.11 -3.08 0.88
N GLY A 38 1.32 -2.15 0.32
CA GLY A 38 -0.12 -2.04 0.53
C GLY A 38 -0.93 -3.33 0.37
N ASN A 39 -0.56 -4.16 -0.60
CA ASN A 39 -1.19 -5.47 -0.83
C ASN A 39 -0.85 -6.48 0.28
N ILE A 40 0.33 -6.35 0.90
CA ILE A 40 0.87 -7.29 1.89
C ILE A 40 0.37 -7.00 3.31
N TRP A 41 0.08 -5.75 3.66
CA TRP A 41 -0.26 -5.36 5.05
C TRP A 41 -1.61 -4.67 5.25
N ARG A 42 -1.87 -3.52 4.59
CA ARG A 42 -3.12 -2.76 4.68
C ARG A 42 -4.29 -3.54 4.16
N PHE A 43 -4.18 -4.22 3.02
CA PHE A 43 -5.31 -4.99 2.52
C PHE A 43 -5.75 -6.08 3.52
N PRO A 44 -4.84 -6.93 4.06
CA PRO A 44 -5.19 -7.83 5.16
C PRO A 44 -5.72 -7.13 6.42
N TYR A 45 -5.12 -6.00 6.79
CA TYR A 45 -5.57 -5.20 7.94
C TYR A 45 -6.99 -4.64 7.76
N LEU A 46 -7.32 -4.11 6.58
CA LEU A 46 -8.66 -3.62 6.26
C LEU A 46 -9.67 -4.76 6.24
N CYS A 47 -9.29 -5.94 5.73
CA CYS A 47 -10.10 -7.15 5.85
C CYS A 47 -10.37 -7.45 7.33
N GLN A 48 -9.35 -7.41 8.19
CA GLN A 48 -9.50 -7.65 9.63
C GLN A 48 -10.43 -6.63 10.29
N THR A 49 -10.22 -5.33 10.07
CA THR A 49 -10.99 -4.28 10.77
C THR A 49 -12.43 -4.16 10.29
N HIS A 50 -12.72 -4.55 9.05
CA HIS A 50 -14.03 -4.36 8.43
C HIS A 50 -14.86 -5.64 8.30
N GLY A 51 -14.63 -6.63 9.18
CA GLY A 51 -15.48 -7.80 9.29
C GLY A 51 -15.06 -8.99 8.43
N GLY A 52 -13.75 -9.16 8.26
CA GLY A 52 -13.12 -10.29 7.57
C GLY A 52 -13.53 -10.33 6.10
N GLY A 53 -14.16 -11.45 5.73
CA GLY A 53 -14.59 -11.71 4.36
C GLY A 53 -15.64 -10.74 3.82
N ALA A 54 -16.33 -10.01 4.70
CA ALA A 54 -17.32 -9.01 4.29
C ALA A 54 -16.69 -7.88 3.47
N PHE A 55 -15.45 -7.47 3.80
CA PHE A 55 -14.72 -6.40 3.09
C PHE A 55 -14.41 -6.74 1.62
N LEU A 56 -14.34 -8.02 1.27
CA LEU A 56 -14.06 -8.46 -0.10
C LEU A 56 -15.17 -8.05 -1.08
N ILE A 57 -16.42 -7.98 -0.61
CA ILE A 57 -17.59 -7.61 -1.42
C ILE A 57 -17.46 -6.18 -1.96
N PRO A 58 -17.37 -5.12 -1.12
CA PRO A 58 -17.21 -3.75 -1.60
C PRO A 58 -15.90 -3.56 -2.36
N TYR A 59 -14.84 -4.28 -2.00
CA TYR A 59 -13.56 -4.23 -2.73
C TYR A 59 -13.69 -4.70 -4.18
N PHE A 60 -14.33 -5.85 -4.44
CA PHE A 60 -14.53 -6.34 -5.81
C PHE A 60 -15.50 -5.49 -6.62
N ILE A 61 -16.53 -4.92 -5.97
CA ILE A 61 -17.44 -3.97 -6.62
C ILE A 61 -16.65 -2.72 -7.04
N ALA A 62 -15.86 -2.13 -6.15
CA ALA A 62 -15.01 -0.98 -6.48
C ALA A 62 -13.97 -1.32 -7.57
N LEU A 63 -13.38 -2.51 -7.57
CA LEU A 63 -12.46 -2.94 -8.63
C LEU A 63 -13.11 -2.89 -10.02
N VAL A 64 -14.33 -3.43 -10.15
CA VAL A 64 -15.02 -3.56 -11.44
C VAL A 64 -15.56 -2.22 -11.93
N PHE A 65 -16.18 -1.43 -11.04
CA PHE A 65 -16.88 -0.21 -11.44
C PHE A 65 -16.00 1.04 -11.45
N GLU A 66 -14.91 1.03 -10.68
CA GLU A 66 -14.04 2.19 -10.51
C GLU A 66 -12.60 1.88 -10.94
N GLY A 67 -11.99 0.84 -10.37
CA GLY A 67 -10.58 0.50 -10.60
C GLY A 67 -10.23 0.25 -12.07
N ILE A 68 -10.86 -0.76 -12.69
CA ILE A 68 -10.57 -1.17 -14.08
C ILE A 68 -10.85 -0.04 -15.09
N PRO A 69 -12.01 0.66 -15.04
CA PRO A 69 -12.29 1.75 -15.97
C PRO A 69 -11.29 2.91 -15.87
N LEU A 70 -10.95 3.36 -14.66
CA LEU A 70 -9.98 4.44 -14.46
C LEU A 70 -8.59 4.03 -14.93
N PHE A 71 -8.17 2.82 -14.58
CA PHE A 71 -6.88 2.29 -14.99
C PHE A 71 -6.74 2.20 -16.51
N TYR A 72 -7.78 1.73 -17.20
CA TYR A 72 -7.81 1.69 -18.65
C TYR A 72 -7.69 3.09 -19.28
N ILE A 73 -8.37 4.10 -18.72
CA ILE A 73 -8.30 5.48 -19.21
C ILE A 73 -6.87 6.03 -19.10
N GLU A 74 -6.19 5.85 -17.96
CA GLU A 74 -4.80 6.30 -17.79
C GLU A 74 -3.85 5.66 -18.81
N LEU A 75 -3.95 4.35 -19.00
CA LEU A 75 -3.13 3.63 -19.96
C LEU A 75 -3.40 4.07 -21.40
N ALA A 76 -4.68 4.18 -21.78
CA ALA A 76 -5.08 4.56 -23.12
C ALA A 76 -4.62 5.98 -23.48
N ILE A 77 -4.73 6.94 -22.56
CA ILE A 77 -4.31 8.33 -22.79
C ILE A 77 -2.79 8.43 -22.85
N GLY A 78 -2.07 7.75 -21.96
CA GLY A 78 -0.62 7.68 -21.98
C GLY A 78 -0.10 7.17 -23.33
N GLN A 79 -0.65 6.04 -23.79
CA GLN A 79 -0.30 5.43 -25.08
C GLN A 79 -0.66 6.31 -26.28
N ARG A 80 -1.82 7.01 -26.24
CA ARG A 80 -2.29 7.83 -27.36
C ARG A 80 -1.51 9.14 -27.51
N LEU A 81 -1.29 9.86 -26.41
CA LEU A 81 -0.66 11.19 -26.45
C LEU A 81 0.86 11.11 -26.40
N ARG A 82 1.43 9.97 -26.00
CA ARG A 82 2.89 9.73 -25.94
C ARG A 82 3.66 10.85 -25.25
N ARG A 83 3.12 11.36 -24.14
CA ARG A 83 3.71 12.39 -23.26
C ARG A 83 3.65 11.96 -21.80
N GLY A 84 4.46 12.57 -20.95
CA GLY A 84 4.33 12.40 -19.49
C GLY A 84 3.05 13.07 -18.95
N SER A 85 2.68 12.77 -17.70
CA SER A 85 1.41 13.22 -17.07
C SER A 85 1.16 14.74 -17.22
N ILE A 86 2.12 15.61 -16.88
CA ILE A 86 1.97 17.07 -17.05
C ILE A 86 1.72 17.46 -18.51
N GLY A 87 2.45 16.83 -19.44
CA GLY A 87 2.32 17.07 -20.87
C GLY A 87 0.97 16.61 -21.43
N VAL A 88 0.45 15.49 -20.93
CA VAL A 88 -0.88 14.95 -21.26
C VAL A 88 -1.97 15.93 -20.88
N TRP A 89 -2.01 16.37 -19.62
CA TRP A 89 -3.07 17.24 -19.13
C TRP A 89 -3.04 18.62 -19.79
N LYS A 90 -1.85 19.19 -20.02
CA LYS A 90 -1.68 20.45 -20.76
C LYS A 90 -2.13 20.35 -22.22
N THR A 91 -1.97 19.19 -22.85
CA THR A 91 -2.43 18.95 -24.23
C THR A 91 -3.94 18.77 -24.31
N ILE A 92 -4.57 18.15 -23.31
CA ILE A 92 -6.03 18.03 -23.23
C ILE A 92 -6.65 19.42 -23.05
N SER A 93 -6.19 20.17 -22.04
CA SER A 93 -6.60 21.55 -21.80
C SER A 93 -5.51 22.31 -21.04
N PRO A 94 -5.14 23.53 -21.44
CA PRO A 94 -4.15 24.32 -20.71
C PRO A 94 -4.56 24.58 -19.25
N TYR A 95 -5.87 24.62 -18.95
CA TYR A 95 -6.38 24.80 -17.59
C TYR A 95 -6.21 23.56 -16.70
N LEU A 96 -6.12 22.36 -17.29
CA LEU A 96 -5.91 21.11 -16.53
C LEU A 96 -4.44 20.81 -16.24
N GLY A 97 -3.51 21.68 -16.66
CA GLY A 97 -2.08 21.50 -16.36
C GLY A 97 -1.76 21.36 -14.87
N GLY A 98 -2.61 21.93 -13.99
CA GLY A 98 -2.50 21.78 -12.54
C GLY A 98 -2.69 20.35 -12.03
N VAL A 99 -3.46 19.51 -12.73
CA VAL A 99 -3.66 18.09 -12.36
C VAL A 99 -2.33 17.35 -12.42
N GLY A 100 -1.60 17.49 -13.53
CA GLY A 100 -0.29 16.85 -13.68
C GLY A 100 0.76 17.35 -12.68
N LEU A 101 0.71 18.64 -12.31
CA LEU A 101 1.58 19.18 -11.26
C LEU A 101 1.20 18.63 -9.88
N GLY A 102 -0.09 18.50 -9.58
CA GLY A 102 -0.61 17.87 -8.37
C GLY A 102 -0.17 16.41 -8.23
N CYS A 103 -0.30 15.61 -9.30
CA CYS A 103 0.19 14.23 -9.34
C CYS A 103 1.69 14.16 -9.06
N PHE A 104 2.47 15.10 -9.59
CA PHE A 104 3.91 15.21 -9.31
C PHE A 104 4.19 15.51 -7.84
N SER A 105 3.48 16.49 -7.25
CA SER A 105 3.63 16.83 -5.83
C SER A 105 3.27 15.67 -4.90
N VAL A 106 2.18 14.95 -5.16
CA VAL A 106 1.83 13.75 -4.37
C VAL A 106 2.87 12.66 -4.54
N SER A 107 3.35 12.42 -5.77
CA SER A 107 4.42 11.44 -6.03
C SER A 107 5.71 11.77 -5.27
N PHE A 108 6.05 13.07 -5.16
CA PHE A 108 7.17 13.54 -4.34
C PHE A 108 6.95 13.23 -2.86
N LEU A 109 5.81 13.65 -2.28
CA LEU A 109 5.48 13.43 -0.87
C LEU A 109 5.50 11.95 -0.50
N VAL A 110 4.85 11.12 -1.34
CA VAL A 110 4.84 9.65 -1.25
C VAL A 110 6.28 9.14 -1.23
N SER A 111 7.10 9.49 -2.22
CA SER A 111 8.48 9.04 -2.29
C SER A 111 9.32 9.35 -1.04
N LEU A 112 9.01 10.40 -0.27
CA LEU A 112 9.77 10.72 0.94
C LEU A 112 9.58 9.67 2.04
N TYR A 113 8.35 9.39 2.42
CA TYR A 113 8.09 8.50 3.55
C TYR A 113 8.21 7.01 3.17
N TYR A 114 8.07 6.65 1.89
CA TYR A 114 8.36 5.28 1.43
C TYR A 114 9.81 4.86 1.60
N ASN A 115 10.73 5.76 1.24
CA ASN A 115 12.14 5.47 1.39
C ASN A 115 12.53 5.36 2.87
N THR A 116 11.80 6.02 3.77
CA THR A 116 11.91 5.81 5.23
C THR A 116 11.45 4.41 5.64
N VAL A 117 10.38 3.86 5.04
CA VAL A 117 9.97 2.49 5.35
C VAL A 117 10.98 1.46 4.81
N LEU A 118 11.52 1.66 3.60
CA LEU A 118 12.62 0.83 3.10
C LEU A 118 13.82 0.84 4.03
N LEU A 119 14.16 2.01 4.54
CA LEU A 119 15.19 2.21 5.55
C LEU A 119 14.95 1.29 6.75
N TRP A 120 13.73 1.26 7.28
CA TRP A 120 13.40 0.43 8.44
C TRP A 120 13.51 -1.06 8.12
N VAL A 121 13.05 -1.48 6.93
CA VAL A 121 13.22 -2.86 6.45
C VAL A 121 14.70 -3.22 6.33
N LEU A 122 15.52 -2.32 5.78
CA LEU A 122 16.97 -2.51 5.68
C LEU A 122 17.63 -2.61 7.06
N TRP A 123 17.20 -1.79 8.02
CA TRP A 123 17.66 -1.86 9.40
C TRP A 123 17.35 -3.22 10.06
N TYR A 124 16.12 -3.73 9.91
CA TYR A 124 15.74 -5.06 10.39
C TYR A 124 16.52 -6.17 9.67
N PHE A 125 16.73 -6.06 8.36
CA PHE A 125 17.50 -7.01 7.57
C PHE A 125 18.94 -7.12 8.07
N LEU A 126 19.62 -5.98 8.28
CA LEU A 126 21.00 -5.96 8.81
C LEU A 126 21.08 -6.55 10.22
N ASN A 127 20.09 -6.31 11.06
CA ASN A 127 20.04 -6.88 12.42
C ASN A 127 19.64 -8.35 12.48
N SER A 128 19.26 -8.97 11.36
CA SER A 128 18.86 -10.39 11.30
C SER A 128 20.06 -11.35 11.18
N PHE A 129 21.27 -10.84 10.93
CA PHE A 129 22.50 -11.64 10.77
C PHE A 129 23.18 -12.03 12.11
N GLN A 130 22.42 -12.10 13.20
CA GLN A 130 22.95 -12.45 14.52
C GLN A 130 22.03 -13.42 15.25
N HIS A 131 22.61 -14.31 16.06
CA HIS A 131 21.90 -15.27 16.91
C HIS A 131 22.39 -15.11 18.37
N PRO A 132 21.50 -14.82 19.35
CA PRO A 132 20.05 -14.63 19.23
C PRO A 132 19.65 -13.32 18.54
N LEU A 133 18.43 -13.26 18.01
CA LEU A 133 17.87 -12.04 17.41
C LEU A 133 17.74 -10.94 18.48
N PRO A 134 18.01 -9.66 18.17
CA PRO A 134 18.05 -8.61 19.18
C PRO A 134 16.66 -8.23 19.76
N TRP A 135 15.56 -8.60 19.09
CA TRP A 135 14.20 -8.46 19.61
C TRP A 135 13.62 -9.75 20.23
N SER A 136 14.45 -10.77 20.44
CA SER A 136 14.01 -12.06 21.02
C SER A 136 13.86 -12.03 22.54
N THR A 137 14.70 -11.27 23.25
CA THR A 137 14.72 -11.21 24.72
C THR A 137 14.77 -9.77 25.22
N CYS A 138 14.27 -9.54 26.44
CA CYS A 138 14.39 -8.24 27.08
C CYS A 138 15.83 -8.02 27.56
N PRO A 139 16.40 -6.82 27.38
CA PRO A 139 17.69 -6.50 27.97
C PRO A 139 17.59 -6.42 29.50
N LEU A 140 18.72 -6.65 30.16
CA LEU A 140 18.87 -6.43 31.59
C LEU A 140 18.99 -4.94 31.91
N ASP A 141 18.55 -4.54 33.09
CA ASP A 141 18.75 -3.20 33.63
C ASP A 141 20.24 -2.87 33.83
N LEU A 142 20.55 -1.59 34.01
CA LEU A 142 21.91 -1.08 34.26
C LEU A 142 22.63 -1.81 35.40
N ASN A 143 21.88 -2.21 36.44
CA ASN A 143 22.40 -2.93 37.61
C ASN A 143 22.52 -4.46 37.38
N ARG A 144 22.08 -4.97 36.22
CA ARG A 144 22.04 -6.40 35.86
C ARG A 144 21.31 -7.31 36.86
N THR A 145 20.43 -6.74 37.68
CA THR A 145 19.65 -7.48 38.69
C THR A 145 18.31 -7.98 38.16
N GLY A 146 17.80 -7.39 37.08
CA GLY A 146 16.50 -7.73 36.51
C GLY A 146 16.37 -7.26 35.06
N PHE A 147 15.23 -7.55 34.46
CA PHE A 147 14.88 -7.06 33.12
C PHE A 147 14.27 -5.67 33.20
N VAL A 148 14.49 -4.87 32.15
CA VAL A 148 13.86 -3.55 32.01
C VAL A 148 12.34 -3.66 32.12
N GLN A 149 11.76 -2.97 33.11
CA GLN A 149 10.33 -3.01 33.42
C GLN A 149 9.46 -2.55 32.23
N GLU A 150 9.92 -1.56 31.47
CA GLU A 150 9.24 -1.11 30.24
C GLU A 150 9.13 -2.26 29.23
N CYS A 151 10.22 -3.01 29.01
CA CYS A 151 10.25 -4.16 28.10
C CYS A 151 9.32 -5.29 28.54
N GLN A 152 9.25 -5.58 29.85
CA GLN A 152 8.35 -6.60 30.38
C GLN A 152 6.88 -6.24 30.19
N THR A 153 6.54 -4.95 30.23
CA THR A 153 5.16 -4.47 30.11
C THR A 153 4.73 -4.37 28.64
N SER A 154 5.59 -3.86 27.76
CA SER A 154 5.27 -3.66 26.33
C SER A 154 5.51 -4.89 25.46
N GLY A 155 6.43 -5.77 25.87
CA GLY A 155 6.97 -6.85 25.04
C GLY A 155 8.29 -6.48 24.36
N THR A 156 9.07 -7.51 24.02
CA THR A 156 10.44 -7.39 23.49
C THR A 156 10.50 -6.68 22.14
N VAL A 157 9.57 -6.97 21.24
CA VAL A 157 9.52 -6.41 19.88
C VAL A 157 9.23 -4.92 19.90
N SER A 158 8.21 -4.51 20.69
CA SER A 158 7.85 -3.09 20.82
C SER A 158 8.96 -2.29 21.50
N TYR A 159 9.63 -2.86 22.50
CA TYR A 159 10.78 -2.22 23.15
C TYR A 159 11.95 -2.02 22.17
N PHE A 160 12.29 -3.05 21.38
CA PHE A 160 13.31 -2.95 20.35
C PHE A 160 12.99 -1.85 19.32
N TRP A 161 11.73 -1.75 18.89
CA TRP A 161 11.30 -0.75 17.93
C TRP A 161 11.39 0.68 18.49
N TYR A 162 10.70 0.95 19.59
CA TYR A 162 10.57 2.32 20.10
C TYR A 162 11.79 2.83 20.85
N ARG A 163 12.47 1.98 21.62
CA ARG A 163 13.62 2.39 22.45
C ARG A 163 14.96 2.17 21.78
N GLN A 164 15.18 1.02 21.15
CA GLN A 164 16.49 0.72 20.56
C GLN A 164 16.67 1.21 19.12
N THR A 165 15.61 1.13 18.30
CA THR A 165 15.67 1.50 16.88
C THR A 165 15.37 2.98 16.66
N LEU A 166 14.18 3.44 17.07
CA LEU A 166 13.75 4.83 16.88
C LEU A 166 14.27 5.77 17.96
N ASN A 167 14.42 5.27 19.19
CA ASN A 167 14.67 6.06 20.39
C ASN A 167 13.70 7.26 20.49
N ILE A 168 12.40 6.95 20.47
CA ILE A 168 11.30 7.89 20.27
C ILE A 168 11.12 8.87 21.44
N THR A 169 10.75 10.12 21.12
CA THR A 169 10.36 11.14 22.11
C THR A 169 8.91 10.98 22.56
N SER A 170 8.57 11.56 23.73
CA SER A 170 7.20 11.53 24.26
C SER A 170 6.21 12.27 23.36
N ASP A 171 6.67 13.35 22.71
CA ASP A 171 5.83 14.28 21.99
C ASP A 171 6.46 14.71 20.67
N ILE A 172 5.61 15.03 19.68
CA ILE A 172 6.02 15.53 18.37
C ILE A 172 6.74 16.89 18.43
N SER A 173 6.41 17.71 19.44
CA SER A 173 7.03 19.04 19.64
C SER A 173 8.50 18.96 20.03
N ASN A 174 8.91 17.83 20.63
CA ASN A 174 10.29 17.57 20.96
C ASN A 174 10.93 16.70 19.87
N THR A 175 11.57 17.35 18.92
CA THR A 175 12.14 16.70 17.73
C THR A 175 13.32 15.77 18.05
N GLY A 176 14.03 16.04 19.14
CA GLY A 176 15.20 15.27 19.54
C GLY A 176 16.37 15.35 18.56
N THR A 177 17.22 14.32 18.54
CA THR A 177 18.42 14.24 17.68
C THR A 177 18.22 13.31 16.49
N ILE A 178 19.08 13.43 15.46
CA ILE A 178 19.11 12.52 14.32
C ILE A 178 19.66 11.16 14.77
N GLN A 179 18.92 10.08 14.51
CA GLN A 179 19.38 8.72 14.76
C GLN A 179 20.38 8.30 13.67
N TRP A 180 21.68 8.42 13.95
CA TRP A 180 22.76 8.15 12.98
C TRP A 180 22.69 6.77 12.32
N LYS A 181 22.26 5.73 13.05
CA LYS A 181 22.10 4.37 12.52
C LYS A 181 21.05 4.32 11.41
N LEU A 182 19.93 4.99 11.61
CA LEU A 182 18.88 5.14 10.61
C LEU A 182 19.34 6.06 9.48
N PHE A 183 20.02 7.17 9.78
CA PHE A 183 20.57 8.05 8.75
C PHE A 183 21.49 7.30 7.76
N LEU A 184 22.37 6.42 8.23
CA LEU A 184 23.23 5.60 7.35
C LEU A 184 22.43 4.65 6.45
N CYS A 185 21.40 4.01 7.02
CA CYS A 185 20.51 3.14 6.25
C CYS A 185 19.69 3.96 5.21
N LEU A 186 19.35 5.23 5.50
CA LEU A 186 18.66 6.13 4.58
C LEU A 186 19.55 6.47 3.39
N VAL A 187 20.83 6.77 3.64
CA VAL A 187 21.85 6.99 2.59
C VAL A 187 21.96 5.76 1.70
N ALA A 188 22.02 4.56 2.29
CA ALA A 188 22.08 3.31 1.54
C ALA A 188 20.84 3.12 0.64
N CYS A 189 19.63 3.31 1.18
CA CYS A 189 18.39 3.18 0.41
C CYS A 189 18.32 4.16 -0.77
N TRP A 190 18.60 5.45 -0.56
CA TRP A 190 18.59 6.43 -1.65
C TRP A 190 19.68 6.18 -2.69
N SER A 191 20.85 5.68 -2.27
CA SER A 191 21.91 5.25 -3.19
C SER A 191 21.46 4.09 -4.06
N THR A 192 20.81 3.07 -3.48
CA THR A 192 20.24 1.95 -4.24
C THR A 192 19.18 2.42 -5.23
N VAL A 193 18.26 3.28 -4.80
CA VAL A 193 17.22 3.85 -5.69
C VAL A 193 17.86 4.58 -6.86
N TYR A 194 18.84 5.47 -6.60
CA TYR A 194 19.55 6.21 -7.64
C TYR A 194 20.23 5.28 -8.66
N LEU A 195 20.92 4.24 -8.19
CA LEU A 195 21.57 3.25 -9.05
C LEU A 195 20.56 2.50 -9.93
N CYS A 196 19.38 2.16 -9.41
CA CYS A 196 18.34 1.47 -10.19
C CYS A 196 17.74 2.34 -11.30
N VAL A 197 17.71 3.66 -11.14
CA VAL A 197 17.03 4.60 -12.05
C VAL A 197 17.97 5.45 -12.91
N ILE A 198 19.29 5.37 -12.71
CA ILE A 198 20.30 6.25 -13.37
C ILE A 198 20.24 6.26 -14.91
N ARG A 199 19.84 5.16 -15.55
CA ARG A 199 19.64 5.07 -17.02
C ARG A 199 18.16 5.04 -17.44
N GLY A 200 17.26 5.48 -16.57
CA GLY A 200 15.82 5.44 -16.81
C GLY A 200 15.31 4.02 -17.07
N ILE A 201 14.42 3.87 -18.06
CA ILE A 201 13.68 2.63 -18.31
C ILE A 201 14.57 1.43 -18.67
N GLU A 202 15.76 1.65 -19.24
CA GLU A 202 16.69 0.57 -19.61
C GLU A 202 17.32 -0.12 -18.40
N SER A 203 17.60 0.64 -17.34
CA SER A 203 18.12 0.12 -16.07
C SER A 203 16.98 -0.40 -15.20
N THR A 204 15.92 0.40 -15.06
CA THR A 204 14.77 0.06 -14.22
C THR A 204 14.06 -1.19 -14.73
N GLY A 205 13.91 -1.33 -16.06
CA GLY A 205 13.33 -2.52 -16.67
C GLY A 205 14.18 -3.79 -16.53
N LYS A 206 15.46 -3.71 -16.15
CA LYS A 206 16.27 -4.89 -15.79
C LYS A 206 16.13 -5.23 -14.31
N ALA A 207 16.16 -4.21 -13.45
CA ALA A 207 15.93 -4.37 -12.02
C ALA A 207 14.55 -4.96 -11.71
N ILE A 208 13.52 -4.62 -12.51
CA ILE A 208 12.13 -5.05 -12.29
C ILE A 208 11.95 -6.57 -12.34
N TYR A 209 12.76 -7.29 -13.13
CA TYR A 209 12.67 -8.76 -13.17
C TYR A 209 12.96 -9.37 -11.80
N PHE A 210 13.92 -8.82 -11.07
CA PHE A 210 14.19 -9.25 -9.71
C PHE A 210 13.16 -8.67 -8.73
N THR A 211 12.94 -7.36 -8.74
CA THR A 211 12.11 -6.70 -7.72
C THR A 211 10.63 -7.05 -7.81
N ALA A 212 10.11 -7.41 -8.99
CA ALA A 212 8.73 -7.85 -9.15
C ALA A 212 8.55 -9.35 -8.86
N LEU A 213 9.48 -10.22 -9.24
CA LEU A 213 9.33 -11.68 -9.11
C LEU A 213 9.76 -12.21 -7.73
N PHE A 214 10.82 -11.64 -7.13
CA PHE A 214 11.34 -12.09 -5.85
C PHE A 214 10.31 -12.04 -4.71
N PRO A 215 9.47 -11.00 -4.58
CA PRO A 215 8.40 -11.00 -3.57
C PRO A 215 7.42 -12.16 -3.71
N TYR A 216 7.05 -12.57 -4.94
CA TYR A 216 6.18 -13.74 -5.14
C TYR A 216 6.83 -15.04 -4.70
N LEU A 217 8.14 -15.21 -4.96
CA LEU A 217 8.89 -16.36 -4.46
C LEU A 217 8.84 -16.41 -2.93
N VAL A 218 9.16 -15.30 -2.27
CA VAL A 218 9.17 -15.20 -0.80
C VAL A 218 7.77 -15.43 -0.21
N LEU A 219 6.73 -14.81 -0.79
CA LEU A 219 5.34 -15.01 -0.36
C LEU A 219 4.90 -16.47 -0.50
N THR A 220 5.38 -17.18 -1.52
CA THR A 220 5.09 -18.61 -1.72
C THR A 220 5.76 -19.48 -0.66
N ILE A 221 7.01 -19.20 -0.32
CA ILE A 221 7.72 -19.90 0.77
C ILE A 221 7.00 -19.66 2.10
N PHE A 222 6.61 -18.41 2.38
CA PHE A 222 5.86 -18.08 3.58
C PHE A 222 4.46 -18.68 3.59
N LEU A 223 3.79 -18.81 2.45
CA LEU A 223 2.49 -19.47 2.37
C LEU A 223 2.62 -20.94 2.74
N ILE A 224 3.57 -21.66 2.13
CA ILE A 224 3.80 -23.08 2.43
C ILE A 224 4.11 -23.23 3.92
N ARG A 225 5.02 -22.41 4.47
CA ARG A 225 5.35 -22.48 5.89
C ARG A 225 4.15 -22.13 6.77
N GLY A 226 3.42 -21.07 6.45
CA GLY A 226 2.25 -20.59 7.20
C GLY A 226 1.15 -21.64 7.29
N LEU A 227 0.84 -22.31 6.18
CA LEU A 227 -0.15 -23.39 6.14
C LEU A 227 0.26 -24.64 6.92
N THR A 228 1.56 -24.90 7.10
CA THR A 228 2.05 -26.03 7.91
C THR A 228 2.04 -25.78 9.43
N LEU A 229 1.79 -24.54 9.87
CA LEU A 229 1.79 -24.19 11.29
C LEU A 229 0.45 -24.56 11.97
N PRO A 230 0.48 -24.99 13.25
CA PRO A 230 -0.74 -25.32 13.97
C PRO A 230 -1.60 -24.07 14.19
N GLY A 231 -2.92 -24.16 14.00
CA GLY A 231 -3.83 -23.02 14.16
C GLY A 231 -3.90 -22.07 12.95
N ALA A 232 -3.24 -22.38 11.84
CA ALA A 232 -3.35 -21.60 10.60
C ALA A 232 -4.79 -21.56 10.05
N THR A 233 -5.55 -22.64 10.23
CA THR A 233 -6.95 -22.77 9.80
C THR A 233 -7.88 -21.76 10.48
N GLU A 234 -7.61 -21.39 11.73
CA GLU A 234 -8.41 -20.40 12.47
C GLU A 234 -8.31 -19.02 11.83
N GLY A 235 -7.09 -18.61 11.47
CA GLY A 235 -6.87 -17.34 10.79
C GLY A 235 -7.50 -17.29 9.39
N LEU A 236 -7.45 -18.40 8.64
CA LEU A 236 -8.11 -18.48 7.33
C LEU A 236 -9.63 -18.49 7.44
N THR A 237 -10.17 -19.18 8.43
CA THR A 237 -11.61 -19.20 8.70
C THR A 237 -12.09 -17.79 9.04
N TYR A 238 -11.34 -17.04 9.82
CA TYR A 238 -11.63 -15.64 10.11
C TYR A 238 -11.60 -14.76 8.84
N LEU A 239 -10.61 -14.94 7.95
CA LEU A 239 -10.53 -14.19 6.68
C LEU A 239 -11.75 -14.43 5.78
N PHE A 240 -12.25 -15.65 5.68
CA PHE A 240 -13.34 -15.99 4.76
C PHE A 240 -14.73 -15.97 5.38
N THR A 241 -14.87 -15.82 6.70
CA THR A 241 -16.17 -15.71 7.38
C THR A 241 -16.66 -14.26 7.33
N PRO A 242 -17.75 -13.96 6.60
CA PRO A 242 -18.19 -12.58 6.42
C PRO A 242 -19.12 -12.11 7.55
N ASN A 243 -18.75 -11.02 8.22
CA ASN A 243 -19.67 -10.33 9.14
C ASN A 243 -20.53 -9.30 8.40
N MET A 244 -21.73 -9.70 7.99
CA MET A 244 -22.64 -8.86 7.20
C MET A 244 -23.08 -7.57 7.89
N LYS A 245 -23.03 -7.50 9.23
CA LYS A 245 -23.38 -6.27 9.96
C LYS A 245 -22.39 -5.13 9.66
N SER A 246 -21.14 -5.46 9.34
CA SER A 246 -20.10 -4.49 9.01
C SER A 246 -20.43 -3.68 7.75
N LEU A 247 -21.08 -4.30 6.76
CA LEU A 247 -21.41 -3.67 5.47
C LEU A 247 -22.37 -2.49 5.55
N GLN A 248 -23.10 -2.36 6.67
CA GLN A 248 -23.99 -1.23 6.93
C GLN A 248 -23.22 0.07 7.19
N ASN A 249 -21.94 -0.03 7.56
CA ASN A 249 -21.11 1.14 7.83
C ASN A 249 -20.56 1.71 6.51
N PRO A 250 -20.89 2.98 6.16
CA PRO A 250 -20.42 3.59 4.91
C PRO A 250 -18.89 3.74 4.85
N ARG A 251 -18.19 3.73 5.99
CA ARG A 251 -16.72 3.77 6.02
C ARG A 251 -16.09 2.54 5.36
N VAL A 252 -16.74 1.38 5.45
CA VAL A 252 -16.24 0.14 4.81
C VAL A 252 -16.14 0.31 3.29
N TRP A 253 -17.15 0.94 2.69
CA TRP A 253 -17.19 1.20 1.25
C TRP A 253 -16.17 2.24 0.83
N LEU A 254 -16.01 3.31 1.62
CA LEU A 254 -14.99 4.34 1.38
C LEU A 254 -13.57 3.76 1.47
N ASP A 255 -13.28 2.95 2.49
CA ASP A 255 -11.97 2.33 2.67
C ASP A 255 -11.69 1.28 1.57
N ALA A 256 -12.72 0.57 1.09
CA ALA A 256 -12.59 -0.34 -0.04
C ALA A 256 -12.27 0.39 -1.36
N ALA A 257 -12.98 1.47 -1.66
CA ALA A 257 -12.75 2.30 -2.84
C ALA A 257 -11.35 2.92 -2.81
N THR A 258 -10.99 3.59 -1.70
CA THR A 258 -9.65 4.18 -1.54
C THR A 258 -8.54 3.15 -1.64
N GLN A 259 -8.73 1.94 -1.10
CA GLN A 259 -7.77 0.84 -1.25
C GLN A 259 -7.55 0.46 -2.73
N ILE A 260 -8.56 0.53 -3.60
CA ILE A 260 -8.38 0.29 -5.04
C ILE A 260 -7.53 1.37 -5.69
N PHE A 261 -7.74 2.65 -5.38
CA PHE A 261 -6.89 3.75 -5.86
C PHE A 261 -5.42 3.55 -5.49
N PHE A 262 -5.18 3.23 -4.22
CA PHE A 262 -3.83 3.00 -3.70
C PHE A 262 -3.20 1.72 -4.24
N SER A 263 -3.99 0.67 -4.43
CA SER A 263 -3.49 -0.63 -4.88
C SER A 263 -3.22 -0.67 -6.39
N LEU A 264 -3.96 0.08 -7.20
CA LEU A 264 -3.66 0.21 -8.64
C LEU A 264 -2.73 1.39 -8.94
N SER A 265 -2.38 2.19 -7.93
CA SER A 265 -1.59 3.43 -8.08
C SER A 265 -2.21 4.40 -9.10
N LEU A 266 -3.53 4.61 -8.99
CA LEU A 266 -4.31 5.53 -9.83
C LEU A 266 -4.07 7.00 -9.45
N ALA A 267 -4.18 7.90 -10.42
CA ALA A 267 -3.98 9.35 -10.29
C ALA A 267 -2.58 9.78 -9.83
N PHE A 268 -1.59 8.88 -9.91
CA PHE A 268 -0.16 9.20 -9.76
C PHE A 268 0.50 9.60 -11.08
N GLY A 269 -0.15 9.31 -12.21
CA GLY A 269 0.38 9.54 -13.56
C GLY A 269 1.58 8.64 -13.96
N GLY A 270 1.91 7.63 -13.16
CA GLY A 270 2.99 6.67 -13.45
C GLY A 270 2.62 5.74 -14.58
N HIS A 271 1.41 5.21 -14.55
CA HIS A 271 0.86 4.37 -15.61
C HIS A 271 0.71 5.12 -16.94
N ILE A 272 0.32 6.40 -16.89
CA ILE A 272 0.35 7.30 -18.06
C ILE A 272 1.76 7.37 -18.67
N ALA A 273 2.79 7.51 -17.82
CA ALA A 273 4.17 7.56 -18.27
C ALA A 273 4.64 6.22 -18.86
N PHE A 274 4.35 5.10 -18.21
CA PHE A 274 4.69 3.77 -18.72
C PHE A 274 4.04 3.44 -20.06
N ALA A 275 2.75 3.73 -20.18
CA ALA A 275 2.00 3.52 -21.41
C ALA A 275 2.49 4.41 -22.55
N SER A 276 3.06 5.58 -22.26
CA SER A 276 3.57 6.50 -23.29
C SER A 276 4.79 5.98 -24.07
N TYR A 277 5.49 4.97 -23.53
CA TYR A 277 6.60 4.27 -24.20
C TYR A 277 6.13 3.09 -25.06
N ASN A 278 4.86 2.69 -24.98
CA ASN A 278 4.32 1.60 -25.81
C ASN A 278 4.06 2.04 -27.26
N PRO A 279 4.08 1.08 -28.20
CA PRO A 279 3.69 1.35 -29.58
C PRO A 279 2.19 1.68 -29.67
N PRO A 280 1.76 2.52 -30.64
CA PRO A 280 0.36 2.97 -30.75
C PRO A 280 -0.65 1.84 -30.91
N ARG A 281 -0.27 0.72 -31.54
CA ARG A 281 -1.15 -0.43 -31.84
C ARG A 281 -1.18 -1.48 -30.73
N ASN A 282 -0.61 -1.20 -29.55
CA ASN A 282 -0.65 -2.11 -28.42
C ASN A 282 -2.07 -2.22 -27.82
N ASN A 283 -2.49 -3.42 -27.42
CA ASN A 283 -3.81 -3.65 -26.83
C ASN A 283 -3.84 -3.28 -25.33
N CYS A 284 -4.09 -2.00 -25.05
CA CYS A 284 -4.16 -1.46 -23.69
C CYS A 284 -5.37 -1.98 -22.88
N GLU A 285 -6.45 -2.42 -23.52
CA GLU A 285 -7.63 -2.96 -22.84
C GLU A 285 -7.29 -4.29 -22.13
N LYS A 286 -6.66 -5.21 -22.86
CA LYS A 286 -6.21 -6.48 -22.29
C LYS A 286 -5.17 -6.26 -21.19
N ASP A 287 -4.25 -5.32 -21.40
CA ASP A 287 -3.23 -4.99 -20.40
C ASP A 287 -3.89 -4.48 -19.11
N ALA A 288 -4.85 -3.56 -19.22
CA ALA A 288 -5.54 -2.98 -18.08
C ALA A 288 -6.22 -4.05 -17.22
N VAL A 289 -6.98 -4.95 -17.86
CA VAL A 289 -7.68 -6.03 -17.16
C VAL A 289 -6.70 -7.02 -16.52
N ILE A 290 -5.64 -7.43 -17.23
CA ILE A 290 -4.64 -8.37 -16.70
C ILE A 290 -3.95 -7.79 -15.48
N ILE A 291 -3.44 -6.55 -15.55
CA ILE A 291 -2.71 -5.92 -14.46
C ILE A 291 -3.63 -5.73 -13.24
N ALA A 292 -4.87 -5.27 -13.45
CA ALA A 292 -5.81 -5.06 -12.37
C ALA A 292 -6.18 -6.37 -11.65
N LEU A 293 -6.43 -7.44 -12.41
CA LEU A 293 -6.73 -8.76 -11.87
C LEU A 293 -5.52 -9.35 -11.12
N VAL A 294 -4.32 -9.26 -11.69
CA VAL A 294 -3.09 -9.73 -11.01
C VAL A 294 -2.90 -8.98 -9.70
N ASN A 295 -3.06 -7.66 -9.69
CA ASN A 295 -2.94 -6.86 -8.47
C ASN A 295 -3.90 -7.33 -7.35
N SER A 296 -5.18 -7.51 -7.68
CA SER A 296 -6.17 -7.98 -6.69
C SER A 296 -5.96 -9.43 -6.28
N MET A 297 -5.56 -10.31 -7.19
CA MET A 297 -5.17 -11.68 -6.85
C MET A 297 -3.95 -11.69 -5.91
N THR A 298 -2.99 -10.81 -6.11
CA THR A 298 -1.82 -10.69 -5.22
C THR A 298 -2.19 -10.19 -3.83
N SER A 299 -3.16 -9.26 -3.72
CA SER A 299 -3.70 -8.83 -2.41
C SER A 299 -4.35 -9.98 -1.65
N LEU A 300 -5.16 -10.79 -2.32
CA LEU A 300 -5.74 -11.99 -1.72
C LEU A 300 -4.68 -13.03 -1.35
N TYR A 301 -3.73 -13.28 -2.25
CA TYR A 301 -2.64 -14.21 -2.04
C TYR A 301 -1.82 -13.84 -0.80
N ALA A 302 -1.41 -12.58 -0.69
CA ALA A 302 -0.71 -12.07 0.48
C ALA A 302 -1.57 -12.15 1.75
N SER A 303 -2.88 -11.90 1.65
CA SER A 303 -3.80 -12.06 2.80
C SER A 303 -3.84 -13.48 3.31
N ILE A 304 -3.98 -14.48 2.44
CA ILE A 304 -3.98 -15.89 2.84
C ILE A 304 -2.70 -16.22 3.60
N THR A 305 -1.54 -15.79 3.09
CA THR A 305 -0.24 -15.98 3.76
C THR A 305 -0.23 -15.31 5.14
N ILE A 306 -0.64 -14.05 5.24
CA ILE A 306 -0.59 -13.30 6.51
C ILE A 306 -1.59 -13.85 7.54
N PHE A 307 -2.83 -14.14 7.13
CA PHE A 307 -3.85 -14.71 8.02
C PHE A 307 -3.48 -16.11 8.51
N SER A 308 -2.76 -16.92 7.73
CA SER A 308 -2.24 -18.21 8.21
C SER A 308 -1.24 -18.05 9.36
N ILE A 309 -0.32 -17.09 9.27
CA ILE A 309 0.67 -16.79 10.32
C ILE A 309 0.00 -16.13 11.53
N MET A 310 -0.96 -15.24 11.31
CA MET A 310 -1.75 -14.62 12.38
C MET A 310 -2.55 -15.67 13.15
N GLY A 311 -3.14 -16.65 12.48
CA GLY A 311 -3.84 -17.77 13.12
C GLY A 311 -2.94 -18.57 14.06
N PHE A 312 -1.73 -18.92 13.62
CA PHE A 312 -0.73 -19.57 14.47
C PHE A 312 -0.38 -18.71 15.69
N LYS A 313 -0.10 -17.41 15.50
CA LYS A 313 0.23 -16.50 16.59
C LYS A 313 -0.93 -16.40 17.60
N ALA A 314 -2.15 -16.20 17.11
CA ALA A 314 -3.34 -16.09 17.94
C ALA A 314 -3.60 -17.37 18.74
N SER A 315 -3.47 -18.54 18.10
CA SER A 315 -3.61 -19.84 18.77
C SER A 315 -2.54 -20.05 19.85
N ASN A 316 -1.30 -19.66 19.59
CA ASN A 316 -0.22 -19.77 20.57
C ASN A 316 -0.38 -18.79 21.74
N ASP A 317 -0.78 -17.54 21.48
CA ASP A 317 -1.04 -16.54 22.52
C ASP A 317 -2.27 -16.90 23.37
N TYR A 318 -3.31 -17.47 22.74
CA TYR A 318 -4.45 -18.08 23.42
C TYR A 318 -4.00 -19.22 24.35
N GLY A 319 -3.16 -20.13 23.86
CA GLY A 319 -2.56 -21.21 24.66
C GLY A 319 -1.80 -20.69 25.88
N ARG A 320 -0.95 -19.67 25.71
CA ARG A 320 -0.23 -19.04 26.84
C ARG A 320 -1.16 -18.37 27.86
N CYS A 321 -2.25 -17.78 27.39
CA CYS A 321 -3.26 -17.17 28.26
C CYS A 321 -3.93 -18.24 29.13
N LEU A 322 -4.31 -19.38 28.53
CA LEU A 322 -4.85 -20.52 29.26
C LEU A 322 -3.84 -21.10 30.24
N ASP A 323 -2.60 -21.35 29.81
CA ASP A 323 -1.56 -21.92 30.68
C ASP A 323 -1.33 -21.06 31.93
N ARG A 324 -1.34 -19.73 31.79
CA ARG A 324 -1.21 -18.81 32.92
C ARG A 324 -2.37 -18.94 33.91
N ASN A 325 -3.60 -19.05 33.39
CA ASN A 325 -4.78 -19.23 34.22
C ASN A 325 -4.79 -20.62 34.89
N ILE A 326 -4.37 -21.66 34.17
CA ILE A 326 -4.25 -23.03 34.69
C ILE A 326 -3.23 -23.06 35.83
N LEU A 327 -2.04 -22.47 35.64
CA LEU A 327 -1.02 -22.37 36.70
C LEU A 327 -1.55 -21.63 37.94
N SER A 328 -2.26 -20.52 37.73
CA SER A 328 -2.87 -19.77 38.84
C SER A 328 -3.93 -20.58 39.60
N LEU A 329 -4.63 -21.51 38.93
CA LEU A 329 -5.57 -22.44 39.58
C LEU A 329 -4.84 -23.57 40.30
N ILE A 330 -3.80 -24.14 39.68
CA ILE A 330 -3.00 -25.23 40.28
C ILE A 330 -2.38 -24.75 41.59
N ASP A 331 -1.78 -23.56 41.59
CA ASP A 331 -1.12 -22.97 42.77
C ASP A 331 -2.11 -22.65 43.90
N GLU A 332 -3.33 -22.20 43.58
CA GLU A 332 -4.33 -21.86 44.60
C GLU A 332 -5.04 -23.08 45.18
N PHE A 333 -5.29 -24.10 44.36
CA PHE A 333 -6.01 -25.30 44.78
C PHE A 333 -5.08 -26.47 45.15
N ASP A 334 -3.76 -26.25 45.19
CA ASP A 334 -2.71 -27.26 45.45
C ASP A 334 -2.92 -28.54 44.63
N LEU A 335 -3.27 -28.38 43.35
CA LEU A 335 -3.50 -29.50 42.45
C LEU A 335 -2.16 -30.10 41.98
N PRO A 336 -2.11 -31.39 41.60
CA PRO A 336 -0.92 -31.96 41.00
C PRO A 336 -0.53 -31.21 39.71
N GLU A 337 0.78 -31.00 39.50
CA GLU A 337 1.30 -30.45 38.24
C GLU A 337 0.82 -31.30 37.05
N LEU A 338 0.45 -30.63 35.93
CA LEU A 338 -0.14 -31.24 34.72
C LEU A 338 -1.50 -31.94 34.90
N SER A 339 -2.20 -31.77 36.03
CA SER A 339 -3.54 -32.36 36.23
C SER A 339 -4.63 -31.77 35.34
N ILE A 340 -4.48 -30.54 34.85
CA ILE A 340 -5.46 -29.85 34.00
C ILE A 340 -4.88 -29.67 32.59
N SER A 341 -5.50 -30.31 31.61
CA SER A 341 -5.19 -30.06 30.19
C SER A 341 -5.89 -28.80 29.68
N ARG A 342 -5.38 -28.22 28.58
CA ARG A 342 -5.97 -27.01 27.96
C ARG A 342 -7.42 -27.20 27.53
N ASP A 343 -7.78 -28.40 27.09
CA ASP A 343 -9.13 -28.73 26.62
C ASP A 343 -10.12 -28.92 27.78
N GLU A 344 -9.64 -29.37 28.93
CA GLU A 344 -10.45 -29.59 30.13
C GLU A 344 -10.63 -28.33 30.98
N TYR A 345 -9.76 -27.33 30.82
CA TYR A 345 -9.78 -26.07 31.58
C TYR A 345 -11.17 -25.42 31.69
N PRO A 346 -11.97 -25.24 30.61
CA PRO A 346 -13.28 -24.57 30.72
C PRO A 346 -14.26 -25.35 31.61
N SER A 347 -14.20 -26.68 31.55
CA SER A 347 -15.03 -27.58 32.35
C SER A 347 -14.62 -27.55 33.83
N VAL A 348 -13.31 -27.59 34.10
CA VAL A 348 -12.75 -27.48 35.46
C VAL A 348 -13.06 -26.11 36.06
N LEU A 349 -12.91 -25.02 35.29
CA LEU A 349 -13.24 -23.68 35.76
C LEU A 349 -14.72 -23.55 36.11
N ARG A 350 -15.63 -24.12 35.32
CA ARG A 350 -17.07 -24.16 35.64
C ARG A 350 -17.35 -24.93 36.93
N TYR A 351 -16.70 -26.08 37.11
CA TYR A 351 -16.84 -26.89 38.32
C TYR A 351 -16.32 -26.17 39.57
N LEU A 352 -15.14 -25.55 39.50
CA LEU A 352 -14.54 -24.79 40.61
C LEU A 352 -15.34 -23.52 40.92
N ASN A 353 -15.88 -22.84 39.91
CA ASN A 353 -16.74 -21.69 40.11
C ASN A 353 -18.07 -22.08 40.76
N ALA A 354 -18.64 -23.24 40.42
CA ALA A 354 -19.86 -23.75 41.05
C ALA A 354 -19.67 -24.20 42.50
N THR A 355 -18.51 -24.80 42.82
CA THR A 355 -18.23 -25.34 44.16
C THR A 355 -17.61 -24.31 45.11
N GLN A 356 -16.70 -23.47 44.62
CA GLN A 356 -15.86 -22.56 45.42
C GLN A 356 -15.68 -21.18 44.76
N ALA A 357 -16.79 -20.56 44.34
CA ALA A 357 -16.82 -19.24 43.68
C ALA A 357 -15.98 -18.16 44.37
N ALA A 358 -16.01 -18.10 45.71
CA ALA A 358 -15.31 -17.07 46.48
C ALA A 358 -13.78 -17.13 46.37
N ARG A 359 -13.20 -18.32 46.17
CA ARG A 359 -11.76 -18.50 45.97
C ARG A 359 -11.36 -18.18 44.54
N VAL A 360 -12.15 -18.66 43.56
CA VAL A 360 -11.94 -18.38 42.14
C VAL A 360 -12.01 -16.87 41.85
N ALA A 361 -12.95 -16.15 42.48
CA ALA A 361 -13.11 -14.70 42.30
C ALA A 361 -11.92 -13.86 42.81
N ARG A 362 -11.07 -14.42 43.67
CA ARG A 362 -9.86 -13.73 44.18
C ARG A 362 -8.66 -13.88 43.25
N LEU A 363 -8.72 -14.83 42.31
CA LEU A 363 -7.62 -15.09 41.39
C LEU A 363 -7.61 -14.07 40.25
N PRO A 364 -6.42 -13.62 39.81
CA PRO A 364 -6.27 -12.71 38.67
C PRO A 364 -6.40 -13.46 37.33
N LEU A 365 -7.52 -14.16 37.14
CA LEU A 365 -7.81 -14.90 35.90
C LEU A 365 -8.14 -13.92 34.77
N LYS A 366 -7.48 -14.08 33.62
CA LYS A 366 -7.80 -13.31 32.40
C LYS A 366 -8.84 -14.06 31.58
N THR A 367 -9.81 -13.34 31.02
CA THR A 367 -10.70 -13.91 30.00
C THR A 367 -9.91 -14.11 28.70
N CYS A 368 -9.77 -15.36 28.29
CA CYS A 368 -9.06 -15.73 27.06
C CYS A 368 -10.10 -16.12 26.00
N HIS A 369 -10.39 -15.25 25.04
CA HIS A 369 -11.18 -15.59 23.85
C HIS A 369 -10.28 -15.57 22.62
N LEU A 370 -10.38 -16.59 21.76
CA LEU A 370 -9.55 -16.65 20.55
C LEU A 370 -9.83 -15.48 19.60
N GLU A 371 -11.09 -15.07 19.50
CA GLU A 371 -11.53 -13.90 18.71
C GLU A 371 -10.80 -12.62 19.14
N ASP A 372 -10.58 -12.38 20.43
CA ASP A 372 -9.84 -11.21 20.92
C ASP A 372 -8.38 -11.19 20.45
N PHE A 373 -7.76 -12.35 20.22
CA PHE A 373 -6.40 -12.44 19.69
C PHE A 373 -6.35 -12.30 18.17
N LEU A 374 -7.40 -12.76 17.48
CA LEU A 374 -7.59 -12.57 16.04
C LEU A 374 -8.03 -11.15 15.69
N ASP A 375 -8.72 -10.43 16.57
CA ASP A 375 -9.20 -9.06 16.37
C ASP A 375 -8.16 -8.01 16.78
N LYS A 376 -7.15 -8.38 17.58
CA LYS A 376 -6.06 -7.47 17.94
C LYS A 376 -5.35 -6.99 16.68
N PRO A 377 -5.42 -5.67 16.37
CA PRO A 377 -4.74 -5.14 15.20
C PRO A 377 -3.24 -5.10 15.51
N ILE A 378 -2.53 -6.17 15.13
CA ILE A 378 -1.05 -6.23 15.17
C ILE A 378 -0.45 -5.10 14.32
N TRP A 379 -1.23 -4.63 13.34
CA TRP A 379 -0.85 -3.69 12.29
C TRP A 379 -1.02 -2.22 12.66
N LYS A 380 -1.61 -1.90 13.82
CA LYS A 380 -1.84 -0.49 14.23
C LYS A 380 -0.53 0.30 14.36
N GLN A 381 0.60 -0.38 14.42
CA GLN A 381 1.94 0.19 14.55
C GLN A 381 2.63 0.47 13.20
N ILE A 382 2.08 -0.02 12.09
CA ILE A 382 2.75 -0.03 10.77
C ILE A 382 1.80 0.30 9.60
N SER A 383 0.61 0.85 9.88
CA SER A 383 -0.41 1.20 8.86
C SER A 383 0.01 2.33 7.90
N GLY A 384 1.27 2.76 7.95
CA GLY A 384 1.77 4.01 7.41
C GLY A 384 2.45 3.96 6.04
N ALA A 385 2.27 2.91 5.22
CA ALA A 385 2.99 2.84 3.93
C ALA A 385 2.32 2.01 2.79
N HIS A 386 2.50 2.45 1.55
CA HIS A 386 2.00 2.21 0.20
C HIS A 386 2.93 2.74 -0.94
N VAL A 387 3.73 1.86 -1.54
CA VAL A 387 4.27 1.99 -2.92
C VAL A 387 5.52 2.91 -3.12
N LEU A 388 6.65 2.26 -3.42
CA LEU A 388 7.73 2.80 -4.28
C LEU A 388 7.43 2.38 -5.71
N GLY A 389 7.93 2.99 -6.77
CA GLY A 389 8.78 4.15 -6.98
C GLY A 389 8.56 4.60 -8.43
N GLU A 390 9.29 5.60 -8.91
CA GLU A 390 9.14 6.28 -10.23
C GLU A 390 8.32 7.58 -10.27
N GLY A 391 8.15 8.24 -9.12
CA GLY A 391 7.84 9.68 -9.08
C GLY A 391 9.05 10.57 -9.41
N CYS A 392 10.25 10.12 -9.01
CA CYS A 392 11.49 10.90 -9.10
C CYS A 392 12.07 10.99 -10.54
N ALA A 393 11.72 10.04 -11.43
CA ALA A 393 12.26 9.98 -12.79
C ALA A 393 11.59 10.95 -13.80
N ARG A 394 10.67 11.82 -13.35
CA ARG A 394 9.73 12.54 -14.24
C ARG A 394 10.05 14.01 -14.49
N LEU A 395 11.29 14.44 -14.30
CA LEU A 395 11.70 15.82 -14.62
C LEU A 395 12.24 16.02 -16.04
N THR A 396 12.45 14.97 -16.84
CA THR A 396 13.07 15.09 -18.17
C THR A 396 12.12 14.76 -19.30
N SER A 397 11.37 15.77 -19.75
CA SER A 397 11.07 15.90 -21.18
C SER A 397 11.59 17.25 -21.65
N ARG A 398 12.80 17.21 -22.21
CA ARG A 398 13.56 18.25 -22.93
C ARG A 398 14.74 18.86 -22.16
N VAL A 399 15.87 18.84 -22.89
CA VAL A 399 17.15 19.56 -22.73
C VAL A 399 18.11 19.00 -21.67
N CYS A 400 19.24 18.46 -22.18
CA CYS A 400 20.52 18.10 -21.55
C CYS A 400 20.55 17.55 -20.11
N GLU A 401 21.20 16.38 -19.95
CA GLU A 401 21.63 15.75 -18.69
C GLU A 401 20.57 15.02 -17.83
N ALA A 402 19.88 14.05 -18.44
CA ALA A 402 18.97 13.12 -17.75
C ALA A 402 19.48 12.52 -16.41
N PRO A 403 20.76 12.12 -16.24
CA PRO A 403 21.24 11.60 -14.95
C PRO A 403 21.50 12.68 -13.89
N VAL A 404 21.89 13.91 -14.29
CA VAL A 404 22.19 14.99 -13.34
C VAL A 404 20.91 15.50 -12.69
N LEU A 405 19.86 15.70 -13.48
CA LEU A 405 18.56 16.14 -12.97
C LEU A 405 17.92 15.10 -12.03
N LEU A 406 18.06 13.83 -12.38
CA LEU A 406 17.66 12.71 -11.53
C LEU A 406 18.46 12.68 -10.22
N GLY A 407 19.77 12.85 -10.29
CA GLY A 407 20.65 12.94 -9.12
C GLY A 407 20.27 14.09 -8.19
N VAL A 408 20.01 15.28 -8.74
CA VAL A 408 19.53 16.44 -7.97
C VAL A 408 18.19 16.15 -7.30
N THR A 409 17.26 15.51 -8.01
CA THR A 409 15.93 15.18 -7.46
C THR A 409 16.04 14.14 -6.36
N CYS A 410 16.82 13.06 -6.55
CA CYS A 410 17.11 12.07 -5.52
C CYS A 410 17.79 12.70 -4.30
N PHE A 411 18.74 13.62 -4.50
CA PHE A 411 19.41 14.32 -3.41
C PHE A 411 18.46 15.24 -2.64
N ALA A 412 17.58 15.97 -3.32
CA ALA A 412 16.55 16.79 -2.68
C ALA A 412 15.55 15.94 -1.88
N CYS A 413 15.15 14.79 -2.41
CA CYS A 413 14.29 13.83 -1.69
C CYS A 413 15.01 13.21 -0.48
N PHE A 414 16.31 12.93 -0.61
CA PHE A 414 17.14 12.46 0.50
C PHE A 414 17.20 13.51 1.63
N LEU A 415 17.51 14.77 1.30
CA LEU A 415 17.60 15.85 2.29
C LEU A 415 16.27 16.07 3.03
N SER A 416 15.15 16.01 2.32
CA SER A 416 13.83 16.12 2.93
C SER A 416 13.47 14.87 3.76
N ALA A 417 13.89 13.67 3.35
CA ALA A 417 13.64 12.44 4.11
C ALA A 417 14.43 12.35 5.43
N ILE A 418 15.47 13.18 5.64
CA ILE A 418 16.22 13.24 6.90
C ILE A 418 15.28 13.53 8.09
N CYS A 419 14.20 14.30 7.88
CA CYS A 419 13.25 14.61 8.96
C CYS A 419 12.62 13.36 9.60
N PHE A 420 12.48 12.26 8.86
CA PHE A 420 11.94 11.00 9.38
C PHE A 420 12.94 10.18 10.19
N THR A 421 14.23 10.56 10.19
CA THR A 421 15.28 9.92 11.00
C THR A 421 15.49 10.59 12.36
N LEU A 422 14.72 11.64 12.65
CA LEU A 422 14.67 12.29 13.97
C LEU A 422 13.95 11.37 14.97
N GLN A 423 14.16 11.61 16.27
CA GLN A 423 13.46 10.83 17.32
C GLN A 423 11.94 10.99 17.26
N SER A 424 11.45 12.15 16.83
CA SER A 424 10.02 12.38 16.56
C SER A 424 9.57 11.93 15.15
N GLY A 425 10.46 11.33 14.36
CA GLY A 425 10.25 11.04 12.94
C GLY A 425 9.08 10.09 12.66
N ASN A 426 8.79 9.17 13.59
CA ASN A 426 7.64 8.28 13.48
C ASN A 426 6.30 9.03 13.45
N TYR A 427 6.14 10.08 14.26
CA TYR A 427 4.92 10.89 14.29
C TYR A 427 4.73 11.65 12.97
N TRP A 428 5.82 12.18 12.42
CA TRP A 428 5.80 12.83 11.11
C TRP A 428 5.38 11.86 10.01
N LEU A 429 5.89 10.63 10.02
CA LEU A 429 5.52 9.62 9.05
C LEU A 429 4.01 9.28 9.11
N GLU A 430 3.46 9.13 10.32
CA GLU A 430 2.04 8.82 10.52
C GLU A 430 1.12 9.93 9.98
N ILE A 431 1.49 11.19 10.20
CA ILE A 431 0.76 12.35 9.66
C ILE A 431 0.83 12.38 8.13
N PHE A 432 2.03 12.19 7.57
CA PHE A 432 2.22 12.21 6.12
C PHE A 432 1.45 11.07 5.45
N ASP A 433 1.50 9.85 5.95
CA ASP A 433 0.77 8.74 5.34
C ASP A 433 -0.76 8.92 5.44
N SER A 434 -1.25 9.39 6.59
CA SER A 434 -2.69 9.57 6.81
C SER A 434 -3.29 10.66 5.91
N PHE A 435 -2.57 11.76 5.69
CA PHE A 435 -3.14 12.97 5.07
C PHE A 435 -2.56 13.35 3.71
N ALA A 436 -1.31 13.00 3.39
CA ALA A 436 -0.66 13.53 2.20
C ALA A 436 -1.21 12.95 0.88
N ALA A 437 -1.65 11.69 0.88
CA ALA A 437 -2.03 10.99 -0.34
C ALA A 437 -3.54 10.78 -0.50
N SER A 438 -4.24 10.33 0.54
CA SER A 438 -5.62 9.79 0.42
C SER A 438 -6.62 10.75 -0.20
N LEU A 439 -6.74 11.98 0.33
CA LEU A 439 -7.71 12.95 -0.20
C LEU A 439 -7.27 13.53 -1.55
N ASN A 440 -5.96 13.75 -1.72
CA ASN A 440 -5.43 14.37 -2.94
C ASN A 440 -5.60 13.46 -4.16
N LEU A 441 -5.37 12.15 -4.01
CA LEU A 441 -5.52 11.19 -5.11
C LEU A 441 -6.95 11.09 -5.61
N ILE A 442 -7.94 11.08 -4.71
CA ILE A 442 -9.36 11.04 -5.08
C ILE A 442 -9.73 12.30 -5.87
N ILE A 443 -9.29 13.47 -5.40
CA ILE A 443 -9.54 14.75 -6.08
C ILE A 443 -8.92 14.75 -7.47
N PHE A 444 -7.68 14.28 -7.61
CA PHE A 444 -7.01 14.21 -8.90
C PHE A 444 -7.71 13.21 -9.82
N ALA A 445 -8.00 11.99 -9.37
CA ALA A 445 -8.73 11.00 -10.16
C ALA A 445 -10.06 11.55 -10.70
N PHE A 446 -10.81 12.28 -9.86
CA PHE A 446 -12.04 12.93 -10.27
C PHE A 446 -11.80 13.99 -11.36
N MET A 447 -10.78 14.82 -11.21
CA MET A 447 -10.39 15.79 -12.26
C MET A 447 -9.91 15.11 -13.54
N GLU A 448 -9.25 13.95 -13.45
CA GLU A 448 -8.83 13.16 -14.60
C GLU A 448 -10.04 12.65 -15.39
N VAL A 449 -11.03 12.06 -14.70
CA VAL A 449 -12.29 11.60 -15.31
C VAL A 449 -13.02 12.72 -16.02
N ILE A 450 -13.22 13.85 -15.34
CA ILE A 450 -13.89 15.03 -15.94
C ILE A 450 -13.09 15.54 -17.14
N GLY A 451 -11.77 15.65 -16.99
CA GLY A 451 -10.89 16.11 -18.05
C GLY A 451 -10.96 15.25 -19.30
N VAL A 452 -11.13 13.95 -19.14
CA VAL A 452 -11.19 13.00 -20.25
C VAL A 452 -12.58 12.91 -20.84
N ILE A 453 -13.60 12.63 -20.03
CA ILE A 453 -14.95 12.37 -20.52
C ILE A 453 -15.59 13.65 -21.06
N HIS A 454 -15.53 14.75 -20.29
CA HIS A 454 -16.19 15.98 -20.67
C HIS A 454 -15.29 16.86 -21.53
N ILE A 455 -14.07 17.19 -21.10
CA ILE A 455 -13.27 18.19 -21.82
C ILE A 455 -12.65 17.61 -23.09
N TYR A 456 -12.00 16.44 -23.01
CA TYR A 456 -11.40 15.78 -24.17
C TYR A 456 -12.46 15.14 -25.07
N GLY A 457 -13.46 14.46 -24.48
CA GLY A 457 -14.54 13.77 -25.18
C GLY A 457 -15.45 14.69 -25.99
N MET A 458 -15.73 15.90 -25.52
CA MET A 458 -16.46 16.90 -26.30
C MET A 458 -15.66 17.44 -27.50
N ARG A 459 -14.31 17.34 -27.48
CA ARG A 459 -13.44 17.93 -28.50
C ARG A 459 -13.05 16.98 -29.63
N ARG A 460 -12.95 15.68 -29.33
CA ARG A 460 -12.69 14.60 -30.29
C ARG A 460 -13.39 13.35 -29.80
N ASN A 461 -14.25 12.73 -30.63
CA ASN A 461 -14.78 11.39 -30.37
C ASN A 461 -13.63 10.46 -30.00
N ILE A 462 -13.57 10.06 -28.72
CA ILE A 462 -12.41 9.38 -28.11
C ILE A 462 -12.15 8.03 -28.78
N PHE A 463 -13.18 7.43 -29.35
CA PHE A 463 -13.07 6.23 -30.16
C PHE A 463 -13.22 6.62 -31.64
N PRO A 464 -12.17 6.48 -32.48
CA PRO A 464 -12.41 6.31 -33.90
C PRO A 464 -13.36 5.13 -34.03
N GLN A 465 -14.49 5.30 -34.73
CA GLN A 465 -15.25 4.18 -35.27
C GLN A 465 -14.24 3.26 -35.95
N GLU A 466 -14.05 2.08 -35.38
CA GLU A 466 -13.16 1.08 -35.90
C GLU A 466 -13.57 0.79 -37.34
N ARG A 467 -12.65 1.03 -38.26
CA ARG A 467 -12.79 0.62 -39.66
C ARG A 467 -12.85 -0.90 -39.63
N ARG A 468 -14.08 -1.45 -39.65
CA ARG A 468 -14.48 -2.86 -39.71
C ARG A 468 -13.31 -3.78 -40.13
N SER A 469 -12.65 -4.40 -39.16
CA SER A 469 -11.98 -5.68 -39.40
C SER A 469 -13.04 -6.76 -39.24
N SER A 470 -13.34 -7.41 -40.36
CA SER A 470 -14.24 -8.54 -40.50
C SER A 470 -13.76 -9.74 -39.67
N THR A 471 -14.22 -9.84 -38.42
CA THR A 471 -14.44 -11.14 -37.77
C THR A 471 -15.31 -10.93 -36.53
N GLN A 472 -16.57 -11.33 -36.65
CA GLN A 472 -17.47 -11.53 -35.52
C GLN A 472 -16.87 -12.58 -34.57
N ALA A 473 -16.68 -12.22 -33.31
CA ALA A 473 -16.79 -13.14 -32.18
C ALA A 473 -17.22 -12.32 -30.96
N GLY A 474 -18.41 -12.63 -30.44
CA GLY A 474 -19.12 -11.81 -29.47
C GLY A 474 -18.48 -11.76 -28.08
N CYS A 475 -18.40 -10.56 -27.53
CA CYS A 475 -18.62 -10.29 -26.11
C CYS A 475 -19.14 -8.84 -26.00
N ARG A 476 -20.38 -8.69 -25.54
CA ARG A 476 -20.96 -7.40 -25.17
C ARG A 476 -20.27 -6.93 -23.89
N SER A 477 -19.63 -5.76 -23.92
CA SER A 477 -19.45 -4.92 -22.73
C SER A 477 -20.24 -3.63 -22.94
N PRO A 478 -21.49 -3.53 -22.46
CA PRO A 478 -22.27 -2.31 -22.55
C PRO A 478 -22.43 -1.73 -21.14
N VAL A 479 -21.43 -1.03 -20.57
CA VAL A 479 -21.67 -0.38 -19.26
C VAL A 479 -21.15 1.06 -19.14
N CYS A 480 -20.00 1.46 -19.72
CA CYS A 480 -19.42 2.77 -19.33
C CYS A 480 -18.95 3.67 -20.48
N SER A 481 -19.61 3.66 -21.64
CA SER A 481 -19.17 4.48 -22.78
C SER A 481 -20.32 5.11 -23.56
N CYS A 482 -21.19 5.83 -22.86
CA CYS A 482 -22.12 6.77 -23.49
C CYS A 482 -22.24 8.04 -22.63
N PRO A 483 -22.08 9.25 -23.21
CA PRO A 483 -22.34 10.51 -22.50
C PRO A 483 -23.82 10.68 -22.11
N SER A 484 -24.70 9.83 -22.66
CA SER A 484 -26.15 9.80 -22.39
C SER A 484 -26.57 8.61 -21.51
N CYS A 485 -25.63 7.88 -20.92
CA CYS A 485 -25.94 6.68 -20.13
C CYS A 485 -26.34 7.08 -18.69
N PRO A 486 -27.52 6.68 -18.18
CA PRO A 486 -27.92 6.95 -16.80
C PRO A 486 -26.98 6.34 -15.75
N HIS A 487 -26.05 5.46 -16.15
CA HIS A 487 -25.02 4.90 -15.28
C HIS A 487 -23.85 5.84 -14.95
N CYS A 488 -23.57 6.84 -15.80
CA CYS A 488 -22.57 7.88 -15.48
C CYS A 488 -23.09 8.81 -14.38
N GLY A 489 -24.40 9.11 -14.43
CA GLY A 489 -25.12 9.80 -13.36
C GLY A 489 -25.19 9.00 -12.06
N SER A 490 -25.15 7.66 -12.09
CA SER A 490 -25.07 6.86 -10.86
C SER A 490 -23.67 6.83 -10.22
N LEU A 491 -22.59 7.03 -10.97
CA LEU A 491 -21.28 7.30 -10.37
C LEU A 491 -21.36 8.64 -9.62
N GLU A 492 -21.85 9.69 -10.28
CA GLU A 492 -22.03 11.03 -9.70
C GLU A 492 -23.01 11.05 -8.50
N LEU A 493 -24.10 10.26 -8.53
CA LEU A 493 -25.08 10.12 -7.44
C LEU A 493 -24.60 9.24 -6.28
N LEU A 494 -23.80 8.19 -6.53
CA LEU A 494 -23.08 7.48 -5.46
C LEU A 494 -22.17 8.48 -4.75
N TRP A 495 -21.40 9.26 -5.51
CA TRP A 495 -20.43 10.23 -4.99
C TRP A 495 -21.08 11.43 -4.26
N LEU A 496 -22.21 11.98 -4.72
CA LEU A 496 -22.98 13.00 -4.00
C LEU A 496 -23.57 12.49 -2.67
N SER A 497 -23.69 11.17 -2.51
CA SER A 497 -24.09 10.53 -1.25
C SER A 497 -22.93 10.36 -0.26
N TYR A 498 -21.67 10.44 -0.72
CA TYR A 498 -20.45 10.33 0.09
C TYR A 498 -19.91 11.66 0.62
N CYS A 499 -20.43 12.80 0.15
CA CYS A 499 -20.09 14.12 0.68
C CYS A 499 -21.13 14.52 1.74
N PRO A 500 -20.76 14.80 3.02
CA PRO A 500 -21.72 15.28 3.98
C PRO A 500 -22.28 16.61 3.49
N SER A 501 -23.61 16.67 3.35
CA SER A 501 -24.35 17.79 2.76
C SER A 501 -23.88 19.13 3.31
N THR A 502 -23.17 19.92 2.49
CA THR A 502 -23.02 21.35 2.74
C THR A 502 -24.25 22.05 2.16
N ASN A 503 -25.10 22.51 3.06
CA ASN A 503 -26.29 23.28 2.76
C ASN A 503 -25.94 24.46 1.82
N ARG A 504 -26.75 24.63 0.76
CA ARG A 504 -26.64 25.76 -0.15
C ARG A 504 -26.86 27.06 0.64
N GLY A 505 -25.85 27.92 0.66
CA GLY A 505 -25.97 29.29 1.15
C GLY A 505 -25.33 29.54 2.51
N GLY A 506 -24.02 29.81 2.53
CA GLY A 506 -23.33 30.31 3.71
C GLY A 506 -21.84 30.45 3.46
N ARG A 507 -21.31 31.67 3.57
CA ARG A 507 -19.88 32.01 3.41
C ARG A 507 -18.97 31.09 4.22
N LEU A 508 -17.97 30.49 3.57
CA LEU A 508 -16.84 29.86 4.26
C LEU A 508 -16.07 30.90 5.09
N ARG A 509 -16.09 30.76 6.42
CA ARG A 509 -15.00 31.22 7.29
C ARG A 509 -14.19 30.00 7.69
N ILE A 510 -13.07 29.79 7.00
CA ILE A 510 -12.05 28.81 7.37
C ILE A 510 -11.17 29.47 8.43
N TRP A 511 -11.57 29.45 9.70
CA TRP A 511 -10.68 29.61 10.86
C TRP A 511 -11.41 29.07 12.10
N LYS A 512 -10.71 28.23 12.87
CA LYS A 512 -11.11 27.48 14.08
C LYS A 512 -11.76 26.13 13.81
N VAL A 513 -10.97 25.07 13.92
CA VAL A 513 -11.06 24.05 14.99
C VAL A 513 -9.86 23.10 14.82
N VAL A 514 -9.20 22.85 15.96
CA VAL A 514 -7.95 22.10 16.23
C VAL A 514 -6.66 22.86 15.95
#